data_AF-A0A3N0ZC17-F1
#
_entry.id   AF-A0A3N0ZC17-F1
#
_cell.length_a   1.000
_cell.length_b   1.000
_cell.length_c   1.000
_cell.angle_alpha   90.00
_cell.angle_beta   90.00
_cell.angle_gamma   90.00
#
_symmetry.space_group_name_H-M   'P 1'
#
loop_
_entity.id
_entity.type
_entity.pdbx_description
1 polymer ?
#
loop_
_entity_poly.entity_id
_entity_poly.type
_entity_poly.pdbx_seq_one_letter_code
_entity_poly.pdbx_strand_id
1 'polypeptide(L)'
;MKISTKLTIGISALSAILILVAALLFWVSFRVSELILEVEKLPELQSKFGTLTIQHYAWAEALGVGTMLMKKPFTKALDPTKCDLGKWYYSYSPPNFLKEPFEKLEEPHKLIHASGAKIVEAINRGDVETATKIYQEETTPNLEKVRNYLTDMRLKTKEKVDQNLISINSSINNLKNIVIIVFSVLILLTIFVAYFFVIKPLKSSFSQLIAVADAVSRGDFSIIKDK
;
A
#
# COMPACT_ATOMS: atom_id res chain seq x y z
N MET A 1 15.93 45.45 25.26
CA MET A 1 14.65 44.80 24.86
C MET A 1 13.80 44.53 26.08
N LYS A 2 12.50 44.88 26.01
CA LYS A 2 11.51 44.55 27.05
C LYS A 2 11.37 43.02 27.17
N ILE A 3 11.02 42.53 28.36
CA ILE A 3 10.83 41.09 28.63
C ILE A 3 9.76 40.50 27.71
N SER A 4 8.70 41.26 27.40
CA SER A 4 7.64 40.86 26.47
C SER A 4 8.16 40.53 25.08
N THR A 5 9.04 41.35 24.51
CA THR A 5 9.61 41.12 23.16
C THR A 5 10.48 39.87 23.11
N LYS A 6 11.20 39.56 24.21
CA LYS A 6 12.02 38.34 24.29
C LYS A 6 11.13 37.09 24.36
N LEU A 7 10.03 37.17 25.11
CA LEU A 7 9.06 36.08 25.26
C LEU A 7 8.33 35.78 23.94
N THR A 8 7.88 36.81 23.22
CA THR A 8 7.17 36.63 21.94
C THR A 8 8.04 35.99 20.86
N ILE A 9 9.34 36.31 20.82
CA ILE A 9 10.29 35.68 19.88
C ILE A 9 10.43 34.18 20.19
N GLY A 10 10.60 33.82 21.47
CA GLY A 10 10.73 32.41 21.88
C GLY A 10 9.47 31.60 21.56
N ILE A 11 8.29 32.16 21.81
CA ILE A 11 7.01 31.52 21.48
C ILE A 11 6.85 31.39 19.96
N SER A 12 7.14 32.45 19.19
CA SER A 12 7.00 32.42 17.73
C SER A 12 7.93 31.40 17.09
N ALA A 13 9.17 31.28 17.57
CA ALA A 13 10.11 30.26 17.11
C ALA A 13 9.60 28.84 17.39
N LEU A 14 9.05 28.60 18.60
CA LEU A 14 8.45 27.31 18.95
C LEU A 14 7.24 26.99 18.07
N SER A 15 6.35 27.96 17.86
CA SER A 15 5.18 27.81 16.98
C SER A 15 5.57 27.52 15.53
N ALA A 16 6.61 28.17 15.00
CA ALA A 16 7.09 27.89 13.65
C ALA A 16 7.62 26.46 13.50
N ILE A 17 8.35 25.95 14.51
CA ILE A 17 8.82 24.56 14.52
C ILE A 17 7.64 23.59 14.58
N LEU A 18 6.64 23.86 15.42
CA LEU A 18 5.44 23.03 15.50
C LEU A 18 4.68 22.95 14.17
N ILE A 19 4.59 24.06 13.43
CA ILE A 19 3.96 24.10 12.11
C ILE A 19 4.75 23.26 11.09
N LEU A 20 6.09 23.39 11.07
CA LEU A 20 6.94 22.60 10.18
C LEU A 20 6.83 21.09 10.46
N VAL A 21 6.77 20.73 11.74
CA VAL A 21 6.54 19.35 12.17
C VAL A 21 5.17 18.85 11.71
N ALA A 22 4.12 19.63 11.93
CA ALA A 22 2.77 19.25 11.50
C ALA A 22 2.71 19.04 9.98
N ALA A 23 3.34 19.92 9.19
CA ALA A 23 3.43 19.77 7.74
C ALA A 23 4.19 18.50 7.33
N LEU A 24 5.30 18.18 7.98
CA LEU A 24 6.06 16.96 7.73
C LEU A 24 5.25 15.70 8.07
N LEU A 25 4.60 15.68 9.23
CA LEU A 25 3.74 14.56 9.65
C LEU A 25 2.56 14.37 8.69
N PHE A 26 1.94 15.46 8.25
CA PHE A 26 0.87 15.42 7.26
C PHE A 26 1.36 14.87 5.92
N TRP A 27 2.52 15.32 5.43
CA TRP A 27 3.11 14.83 4.18
C TRP A 27 3.42 13.33 4.24
N VAL A 28 4.04 12.85 5.32
CA VAL A 28 4.31 11.42 5.50
C VAL A 28 3.02 10.62 5.63
N SER A 29 2.03 11.12 6.38
CA SER A 29 0.71 10.48 6.52
C SER A 29 0.03 10.33 5.16
N PHE A 30 0.00 11.39 4.36
CA PHE A 30 -0.56 11.37 3.02
C PHE A 30 0.12 10.31 2.14
N ARG A 31 1.46 10.24 2.19
CA ARG A 31 2.23 9.26 1.42
C ARG A 31 1.93 7.82 1.82
N VAL A 32 1.74 7.55 3.12
CA VAL A 32 1.37 6.21 3.61
C VAL A 32 -0.05 5.85 3.20
N SER A 33 -0.99 6.80 3.25
CA SER A 33 -2.37 6.59 2.79
C SER A 33 -2.45 6.21 1.31
N GLU A 34 -1.65 6.84 0.43
CA GLU A 34 -1.57 6.44 -0.99
C GLU A 34 -1.11 4.98 -1.16
N LEU A 35 -0.08 4.56 -0.42
CA LEU A 35 0.43 3.19 -0.49
C LEU A 35 -0.60 2.16 0.00
N ILE A 36 -1.37 2.49 1.03
CA ILE A 36 -2.43 1.61 1.56
C ILE A 36 -3.52 1.39 0.51
N LEU A 37 -3.96 2.46 -0.17
CA LEU A 37 -4.98 2.37 -1.23
C LEU A 37 -4.52 1.51 -2.42
N GLU A 38 -3.23 1.52 -2.75
CA GLU A 38 -2.68 0.66 -3.81
C GLU A 38 -2.68 -0.82 -3.39
N VAL A 39 -2.40 -1.12 -2.11
CA VAL A 39 -2.35 -2.50 -1.58
C VAL A 39 -3.74 -3.12 -1.43
N GLU A 40 -4.77 -2.34 -1.11
CA GLU A 40 -6.11 -2.85 -0.79
C GLU A 40 -6.71 -3.72 -1.91
N LYS A 41 -6.44 -3.39 -3.18
CA LYS A 41 -7.05 -4.06 -4.35
C LYS A 41 -6.27 -5.29 -4.84
N LEU A 42 -5.01 -5.44 -4.43
CA LEU A 42 -4.12 -6.50 -4.94
C LEU A 42 -4.49 -7.91 -4.41
N PRO A 43 -4.89 -8.11 -3.14
CA PRO A 43 -5.31 -9.42 -2.64
C PRO A 43 -6.54 -9.98 -3.37
N GLU A 44 -7.51 -9.14 -3.71
CA GLU A 44 -8.69 -9.55 -4.48
C GLU A 44 -8.27 -10.07 -5.85
N LEU A 45 -7.37 -9.34 -6.53
CA LEU A 45 -6.84 -9.72 -7.82
C LEU A 45 -6.06 -11.04 -7.76
N GLN A 46 -5.24 -11.23 -6.72
CA GLN A 46 -4.50 -12.46 -6.48
C GLN A 46 -5.45 -13.66 -6.28
N SER A 47 -6.52 -13.50 -5.50
CA SER A 47 -7.56 -14.53 -5.31
C SER A 47 -8.28 -14.86 -6.61
N LYS A 48 -8.58 -13.82 -7.41
CA LYS A 48 -9.26 -13.96 -8.69
C LYS A 48 -8.48 -14.83 -9.67
N PHE A 49 -7.16 -14.65 -9.81
CA PHE A 49 -6.35 -15.51 -10.70
C PHE A 49 -6.39 -16.99 -10.30
N GLY A 50 -6.37 -17.28 -8.99
CA GLY A 50 -6.53 -18.64 -8.49
C GLY A 50 -7.89 -19.23 -8.85
N THR A 51 -8.95 -18.46 -8.64
CA THR A 51 -10.33 -18.85 -8.99
C THR A 51 -10.47 -19.16 -10.48
N LEU A 52 -9.97 -18.26 -11.35
CA LEU A 52 -10.02 -18.42 -12.80
C LEU A 52 -9.26 -19.67 -13.27
N THR A 53 -8.13 -19.98 -12.64
CA THR A 53 -7.36 -21.20 -12.91
C THR A 53 -8.16 -22.46 -12.55
N ILE A 54 -8.76 -22.50 -11.36
CA ILE A 54 -9.58 -23.63 -10.90
C ILE A 54 -10.79 -23.84 -11.82
N GLN A 55 -11.46 -22.75 -12.22
CA GLN A 55 -12.59 -22.82 -13.14
C GLN A 55 -12.23 -23.42 -14.50
N HIS A 56 -11.04 -23.11 -15.03
CA HIS A 56 -10.57 -23.67 -16.30
C HIS A 56 -10.17 -25.14 -16.19
N TYR A 57 -9.63 -25.57 -15.04
CA TYR A 57 -9.44 -26.98 -14.76
C TYR A 57 -10.77 -27.74 -14.70
N ALA A 58 -11.76 -27.20 -13.99
CA ALA A 58 -13.10 -27.78 -13.94
C ALA A 58 -13.79 -27.77 -15.32
N TRP A 59 -13.45 -26.80 -16.19
CA TRP A 59 -13.90 -26.79 -17.58
C TRP A 59 -13.29 -27.93 -18.39
N ALA A 60 -11.97 -28.12 -18.29
CA ALA A 60 -11.26 -29.18 -18.98
C ALA A 60 -11.67 -30.58 -18.49
N GLU A 61 -11.88 -30.74 -17.18
CA GLU A 61 -12.38 -31.98 -16.58
C GLU A 61 -13.78 -32.33 -17.09
N ALA A 62 -14.71 -31.36 -17.16
CA ALA A 62 -16.04 -31.59 -17.71
C ALA A 62 -16.00 -32.00 -19.18
N LEU A 63 -15.03 -31.51 -19.94
CA LEU A 63 -14.83 -31.89 -21.34
C LEU A 63 -14.22 -33.30 -21.43
N GLY A 64 -13.07 -33.55 -20.80
CA GLY A 64 -12.35 -34.81 -20.88
C GLY A 64 -13.05 -35.97 -20.18
N VAL A 65 -13.38 -35.81 -18.89
CA VAL A 65 -14.03 -36.87 -18.10
C VAL A 65 -15.52 -36.90 -18.39
N GLY A 66 -16.19 -35.75 -18.33
CA GLY A 66 -17.64 -35.68 -18.48
C GLY A 66 -18.11 -36.04 -19.89
N THR A 67 -17.56 -35.38 -20.91
CA THR A 67 -18.05 -35.50 -22.28
C THR A 67 -17.37 -36.64 -23.02
N MET A 68 -16.04 -36.67 -23.06
CA MET A 68 -15.32 -37.66 -23.87
C MET A 68 -15.40 -39.08 -23.27
N LEU A 69 -15.19 -39.22 -21.96
CA LEU A 69 -15.20 -40.53 -21.30
C LEU A 69 -16.60 -41.00 -20.90
N MET A 70 -17.37 -40.14 -20.24
CA MET A 70 -18.70 -40.50 -19.69
C MET A 70 -19.86 -40.23 -20.66
N LYS A 71 -19.59 -39.69 -21.86
CA LYS A 71 -20.59 -39.36 -22.90
C LYS A 71 -21.72 -38.45 -22.41
N LYS A 72 -21.46 -37.61 -21.41
CA LYS A 72 -22.42 -36.61 -20.93
C LYS A 72 -22.44 -35.40 -21.89
N PRO A 73 -23.59 -34.73 -22.09
CA PRO A 73 -23.62 -33.48 -22.84
C PRO A 73 -22.67 -32.44 -22.23
N PHE A 74 -21.90 -31.75 -23.07
CA PHE A 74 -21.07 -30.64 -22.61
C PHE A 74 -21.94 -29.38 -22.39
N THR A 75 -21.98 -28.90 -21.15
CA THR A 75 -22.87 -27.80 -20.74
C THR A 75 -22.15 -26.47 -20.45
N LYS A 76 -20.82 -26.45 -20.50
CA LYS A 76 -20.03 -25.23 -20.24
C LYS A 76 -19.87 -24.41 -21.52
N ALA A 77 -19.50 -23.13 -21.34
CA ALA A 77 -19.33 -22.21 -22.45
C ALA A 77 -18.21 -22.66 -23.40
N LEU A 78 -18.51 -22.73 -24.70
CA LEU A 78 -17.54 -22.89 -25.78
C LEU A 78 -17.06 -21.56 -26.36
N ASP A 79 -17.83 -20.49 -26.15
CA ASP A 79 -17.42 -19.13 -26.50
C ASP A 79 -16.49 -18.58 -25.41
N PRO A 80 -15.23 -18.22 -25.74
CA PRO A 80 -14.26 -17.73 -24.76
C PRO A 80 -14.69 -16.42 -24.10
N THR A 81 -15.58 -15.63 -24.71
CA THR A 81 -16.05 -14.36 -24.13
C THR A 81 -17.12 -14.56 -23.06
N LYS A 82 -17.75 -15.74 -23.02
CA LYS A 82 -18.91 -16.03 -22.15
C LYS A 82 -18.52 -16.69 -20.83
N CYS A 83 -17.31 -17.22 -20.70
CA CYS A 83 -16.80 -17.73 -19.43
C CYS A 83 -16.40 -16.57 -18.49
N ASP A 84 -16.23 -16.84 -17.20
CA ASP A 84 -15.89 -15.81 -16.22
C ASP A 84 -14.52 -15.17 -16.49
N LEU A 85 -13.56 -15.95 -17.03
CA LEU A 85 -12.27 -15.42 -17.48
C LEU A 85 -12.44 -14.45 -18.65
N GLY A 86 -13.22 -14.81 -19.66
CA GLY A 86 -13.50 -13.93 -20.80
C GLY A 86 -14.18 -12.64 -20.39
N LYS A 87 -15.27 -12.74 -19.62
CA LYS A 87 -16.00 -11.56 -19.11
C LYS A 87 -15.08 -10.63 -18.33
N TRP A 88 -14.23 -11.19 -17.46
CA TRP A 88 -13.25 -10.41 -16.72
C TRP A 88 -12.18 -9.81 -17.64
N TYR A 89 -11.61 -10.60 -18.55
CA TYR A 89 -10.56 -10.17 -19.47
C TYR A 89 -10.98 -8.95 -20.29
N TYR A 90 -12.16 -8.98 -20.90
CA TYR A 90 -12.63 -7.86 -21.73
C TYR A 90 -13.17 -6.66 -20.94
N SER A 91 -13.39 -6.79 -19.63
CA SER A 91 -13.83 -5.67 -18.76
C SER A 91 -12.70 -5.05 -17.93
N TYR A 92 -11.53 -5.69 -17.88
CA TYR A 92 -10.45 -5.31 -16.99
C TYR A 92 -9.30 -4.63 -17.75
N SER A 93 -8.85 -3.50 -17.23
CA SER A 93 -7.61 -2.86 -17.69
C SER A 93 -6.47 -3.19 -16.73
N PRO A 94 -5.47 -3.99 -17.14
CA PRO A 94 -4.38 -4.36 -16.25
C PRO A 94 -3.48 -3.16 -15.94
N PRO A 95 -2.95 -3.06 -14.71
CA PRO A 95 -1.84 -2.14 -14.43
C PRO A 95 -0.59 -2.59 -15.20
N ASN A 96 0.35 -1.65 -15.41
CA ASN A 96 1.53 -1.87 -16.24
C ASN A 96 2.33 -3.14 -15.89
N PHE A 97 2.46 -3.45 -14.59
CA PHE A 97 3.22 -4.62 -14.14
C PHE A 97 2.58 -5.98 -14.52
N LEU A 98 1.29 -6.00 -14.86
CA LEU A 98 0.56 -7.20 -15.29
C LEU A 98 0.29 -7.25 -16.80
N LYS A 99 0.59 -6.17 -17.53
CA LYS A 99 0.18 -6.00 -18.93
C LYS A 99 0.65 -7.15 -19.82
N GLU A 100 1.94 -7.50 -19.74
CA GLU A 100 2.53 -8.54 -20.59
C GLU A 100 1.87 -9.92 -20.42
N PRO A 101 1.80 -10.53 -19.21
CA PRO A 101 1.13 -11.83 -19.06
C PRO A 101 -0.38 -11.76 -19.30
N PHE A 102 -1.00 -10.61 -19.05
CA PHE A 102 -2.41 -10.39 -19.39
C PHE A 102 -2.64 -10.45 -20.90
N GLU A 103 -1.87 -9.73 -21.71
CA GLU A 103 -2.00 -9.77 -23.17
C GLU A 103 -1.72 -11.17 -23.73
N LYS A 104 -0.69 -11.85 -23.21
CA LYS A 104 -0.33 -13.22 -23.63
C LYS A 104 -1.36 -14.29 -23.26
N LEU A 105 -2.26 -14.00 -22.32
CA LEU A 105 -3.31 -14.94 -21.88
C LEU A 105 -4.40 -15.16 -22.94
N GLU A 106 -4.69 -14.15 -23.76
CA GLU A 106 -5.87 -14.14 -24.61
C GLU A 106 -5.88 -15.28 -25.64
N GLU A 107 -4.77 -15.44 -26.34
CA GLU A 107 -4.64 -16.41 -27.42
C GLU A 107 -4.79 -17.86 -26.94
N PRO A 108 -4.02 -18.35 -25.94
CA PRO A 108 -4.21 -19.72 -25.45
C PRO A 108 -5.61 -19.93 -24.85
N HIS A 109 -6.23 -18.90 -24.26
CA HIS A 109 -7.61 -18.99 -23.78
C HIS A 109 -8.61 -19.20 -24.94
N LYS A 110 -8.49 -18.44 -26.03
CA LYS A 110 -9.29 -18.64 -27.26
C LYS A 110 -9.09 -20.04 -27.84
N LEU A 111 -7.85 -20.52 -27.89
CA LEU A 111 -7.50 -21.83 -28.44
C LEU A 111 -8.11 -23.00 -27.66
N ILE A 112 -8.15 -22.95 -26.31
CA ILE A 112 -8.82 -23.97 -25.48
C ILE A 112 -10.31 -24.05 -25.83
N HIS A 113 -10.97 -22.89 -25.94
CA HIS A 113 -12.39 -22.84 -26.23
C HIS A 113 -12.71 -23.33 -27.65
N ALA A 114 -11.87 -22.97 -28.62
CA ALA A 114 -11.95 -23.46 -29.99
C ALA A 114 -11.73 -24.99 -30.07
N SER A 115 -10.74 -25.52 -29.34
CA SER A 115 -10.50 -26.97 -29.30
C SER A 115 -11.65 -27.72 -28.63
N GLY A 116 -12.26 -27.14 -27.60
CA GLY A 116 -13.48 -27.67 -26.98
C GLY A 116 -14.63 -27.85 -27.97
N ALA A 117 -14.85 -26.87 -28.86
CA ALA A 117 -15.90 -26.96 -29.87
C ALA A 117 -15.64 -28.10 -30.86
N LYS A 118 -14.39 -28.24 -31.33
CA LYS A 118 -13.98 -29.35 -32.20
C LYS A 118 -14.15 -30.72 -31.53
N ILE A 119 -13.82 -30.82 -30.24
CA ILE A 119 -13.96 -32.06 -29.46
C ILE A 119 -15.43 -32.45 -29.32
N VAL A 120 -16.31 -31.51 -29.00
CA VAL A 120 -17.76 -31.77 -28.90
C VAL A 120 -18.31 -32.25 -30.25
N GLU A 121 -17.89 -31.63 -31.36
CA GLU A 121 -18.28 -32.08 -32.71
C GLU A 121 -17.78 -33.50 -33.02
N ALA A 122 -16.52 -33.82 -32.71
CA ALA A 122 -15.95 -35.15 -32.92
C ALA A 122 -16.70 -36.23 -32.10
N ILE A 123 -16.99 -35.96 -30.82
CA ILE A 123 -17.76 -36.86 -29.96
C ILE A 123 -19.19 -37.07 -30.48
N ASN A 124 -19.85 -36.02 -30.97
CA ASN A 124 -21.19 -36.13 -31.56
C ASN A 124 -21.22 -37.01 -32.82
N ARG A 125 -20.09 -37.10 -33.55
CA ARG A 125 -19.92 -37.99 -34.71
C ARG A 125 -19.45 -39.40 -34.32
N GLY A 126 -19.23 -39.67 -33.04
CA GLY A 126 -18.69 -40.94 -32.54
C GLY A 126 -17.18 -41.11 -32.71
N ASP A 127 -16.47 -40.06 -33.14
CA ASP A 127 -15.03 -40.06 -33.39
C ASP A 127 -14.24 -39.69 -32.12
N VAL A 128 -14.11 -40.67 -31.23
CA VAL A 128 -13.41 -40.51 -29.95
C VAL A 128 -11.90 -40.37 -30.13
N GLU A 129 -11.34 -40.97 -31.19
CA GLU A 129 -9.90 -40.92 -31.47
C GLU A 129 -9.47 -39.50 -31.84
N THR A 130 -10.18 -38.85 -32.77
CA THR A 130 -9.95 -37.44 -33.11
C THR A 130 -10.15 -36.54 -31.90
N ALA A 131 -11.20 -36.78 -31.10
CA ALA A 131 -11.45 -35.99 -29.90
C ALA A 131 -10.28 -36.10 -28.89
N THR A 132 -9.73 -37.30 -28.72
CA THR A 132 -8.58 -37.56 -27.85
C THR A 132 -7.34 -36.85 -28.34
N LYS A 133 -7.06 -36.91 -29.65
CA LYS A 133 -5.93 -36.22 -30.27
C LYS A 133 -6.00 -34.71 -30.07
N ILE A 134 -7.16 -34.09 -30.33
CA ILE A 134 -7.36 -32.64 -30.14
C ILE A 134 -7.20 -32.28 -28.66
N TYR A 135 -7.70 -33.09 -27.73
CA TYR A 135 -7.56 -32.83 -26.30
C TYR A 135 -6.09 -32.82 -25.85
N GLN A 136 -5.28 -33.75 -26.37
CA GLN A 136 -3.86 -33.87 -26.04
C GLN A 136 -2.99 -32.82 -26.74
N GLU A 137 -3.26 -32.52 -28.01
CA GLU A 137 -2.41 -31.65 -28.83
C GLU A 137 -2.82 -30.17 -28.77
N GLU A 138 -4.11 -29.86 -28.52
CA GLU A 138 -4.60 -28.48 -28.49
C GLU A 138 -5.07 -28.05 -27.09
N THR A 139 -5.97 -28.82 -26.46
CA THR A 139 -6.59 -28.39 -25.18
C THR A 139 -5.58 -28.36 -24.05
N THR A 140 -4.84 -29.45 -23.83
CA THR A 140 -3.92 -29.59 -22.68
C THR A 140 -2.77 -28.57 -22.73
N PRO A 141 -2.06 -28.38 -23.86
CA PRO A 141 -0.94 -27.44 -23.91
C PRO A 141 -1.38 -25.99 -23.75
N ASN A 142 -2.53 -25.62 -24.32
CA ASN A 142 -3.03 -24.25 -24.17
C ASN A 142 -3.61 -24.00 -22.76
N LEU A 143 -4.20 -25.01 -22.12
CA LEU A 143 -4.59 -24.94 -20.70
C LEU A 143 -3.39 -24.70 -19.78
N GLU A 144 -2.27 -25.38 -20.06
CA GLU A 144 -1.03 -25.13 -19.35
C GLU A 144 -0.52 -23.69 -19.55
N LYS A 145 -0.56 -23.15 -20.77
CA LYS A 145 -0.22 -21.74 -21.03
C LYS A 145 -1.12 -20.78 -20.24
N VAL A 146 -2.44 -20.99 -20.25
CA VAL A 146 -3.39 -20.19 -19.47
C VAL A 146 -3.05 -20.21 -17.98
N ARG A 147 -2.81 -21.41 -17.42
CA ARG A 147 -2.37 -21.56 -16.02
C ARG A 147 -1.08 -20.80 -15.74
N ASN A 148 -0.10 -20.90 -16.63
CA ASN A 148 1.20 -20.28 -16.45
C ASN A 148 1.08 -18.75 -16.44
N TYR A 149 0.30 -18.16 -17.36
CA TYR A 149 0.07 -16.70 -17.37
C TYR A 149 -0.75 -16.21 -16.17
N LEU A 150 -1.77 -16.95 -15.74
CA LEU A 150 -2.50 -16.65 -14.50
C LEU A 150 -1.60 -16.77 -13.26
N THR A 151 -0.69 -17.73 -13.25
CA THR A 151 0.30 -17.90 -12.16
C THR A 151 1.31 -16.78 -12.16
N ASP A 152 1.82 -16.37 -13.32
CA ASP A 152 2.74 -15.23 -13.44
C ASP A 152 2.09 -13.94 -12.93
N MET A 153 0.85 -13.65 -13.34
CA MET A 153 0.10 -12.51 -12.80
C MET A 153 -0.10 -12.59 -11.28
N ARG A 154 -0.36 -13.78 -10.74
CA ARG A 154 -0.48 -14.02 -9.30
C ARG A 154 0.83 -13.75 -8.56
N LEU A 155 1.97 -14.19 -9.11
CA LEU A 155 3.29 -13.99 -8.52
C LEU A 155 3.71 -12.51 -8.57
N LYS A 156 3.52 -11.83 -9.72
CA LYS A 156 3.79 -10.39 -9.85
C LYS A 156 2.92 -9.54 -8.91
N THR A 157 1.65 -9.93 -8.73
CA THR A 157 0.76 -9.27 -7.75
C THR A 157 1.25 -9.47 -6.33
N LYS A 158 1.67 -10.70 -5.96
CA LYS A 158 2.26 -10.98 -4.66
C LYS A 158 3.55 -10.18 -4.43
N GLU A 159 4.44 -10.14 -5.42
CA GLU A 159 5.68 -9.35 -5.34
C GLU A 159 5.38 -7.87 -5.10
N LYS A 160 4.40 -7.31 -5.82
CA LYS A 160 3.99 -5.91 -5.65
C LYS A 160 3.41 -5.65 -4.26
N VAL A 161 2.62 -6.58 -3.70
CA VAL A 161 2.14 -6.51 -2.31
C VAL A 161 3.31 -6.53 -1.34
N ASP A 162 4.24 -7.48 -1.48
CA ASP A 162 5.40 -7.62 -0.58
C ASP A 162 6.29 -6.36 -0.63
N GLN A 163 6.55 -5.80 -1.83
CA GLN A 163 7.28 -4.54 -2.02
C GLN A 163 6.58 -3.34 -1.35
N ASN A 164 5.26 -3.25 -1.50
CA ASN A 164 4.48 -2.18 -0.90
C ASN A 164 4.45 -2.31 0.64
N LEU A 165 4.35 -3.53 1.18
CA LEU A 165 4.42 -3.77 2.63
C LEU A 165 5.78 -3.39 3.21
N ILE A 166 6.89 -3.70 2.53
CA ILE A 166 8.24 -3.26 2.92
C ILE A 166 8.31 -1.73 2.92
N SER A 167 7.77 -1.08 1.88
CA SER A 167 7.76 0.39 1.75
C SER A 167 6.87 1.08 2.79
N ILE A 168 5.74 0.47 3.15
CA ILE A 168 4.86 0.94 4.23
C ILE A 168 5.59 0.82 5.57
N ASN A 169 6.19 -0.34 5.84
CA ASN A 169 6.89 -0.57 7.11
C ASN A 169 8.10 0.36 7.27
N SER A 170 8.87 0.60 6.20
CA SER A 170 9.98 1.57 6.22
C SER A 170 9.47 3.00 6.41
N SER A 171 8.38 3.38 5.74
CA SER A 171 7.75 4.71 5.91
C SER A 171 7.22 4.92 7.34
N ILE A 172 6.61 3.88 7.94
CA ILE A 172 6.16 3.90 9.33
C ILE A 172 7.34 4.00 10.30
N ASN A 173 8.44 3.28 10.06
CA ASN A 173 9.62 3.37 10.93
C ASN A 173 10.32 4.75 10.81
N ASN A 174 10.41 5.29 9.60
CA ASN A 174 10.91 6.66 9.39
C ASN A 174 10.01 7.68 10.10
N LEU A 175 8.69 7.54 10.01
CA LEU A 175 7.73 8.36 10.75
C LEU A 175 7.98 8.30 12.26
N LYS A 176 8.12 7.10 12.82
CA LYS A 176 8.41 6.91 14.25
C LYS A 176 9.71 7.61 14.66
N ASN A 177 10.78 7.45 13.88
CA ASN A 177 12.06 8.11 14.16
C ASN A 177 11.96 9.64 14.09
N ILE A 178 11.28 10.17 13.07
CA ILE A 178 11.03 11.61 12.94
C ILE A 178 10.27 12.13 14.16
N VAL A 179 9.19 11.47 14.56
CA VAL A 179 8.40 11.83 15.75
C VAL A 179 9.28 11.86 17.00
N ILE A 180 10.05 10.80 17.26
CA ILE A 180 10.92 10.71 18.45
C ILE A 180 11.95 11.86 18.47
N ILE A 181 12.62 12.12 17.33
CA ILE A 181 13.62 13.18 17.23
C ILE A 181 12.98 14.55 17.46
N VAL A 182 11.86 14.82 16.79
CA VAL A 182 11.14 16.10 16.90
C VAL A 182 10.69 16.37 18.34
N PHE A 183 10.06 15.40 19.00
CA PHE A 183 9.62 15.56 20.38
C PHE A 183 10.80 15.76 21.33
N SER A 184 11.91 15.05 21.11
CA SER A 184 13.15 15.23 21.89
C SER A 184 13.71 16.64 21.74
N VAL A 185 13.77 17.17 20.51
CA VAL A 185 14.23 18.53 20.21
C VAL A 185 13.30 19.58 20.82
N LEU A 186 11.97 19.37 20.75
CA LEU A 186 10.98 20.28 21.35
C LEU A 186 11.14 20.34 22.88
N ILE A 187 11.35 19.20 23.54
CA ILE A 187 11.60 19.15 25.00
C ILE A 187 12.88 19.90 25.35
N LEU A 188 13.98 19.65 24.63
CA LEU A 188 15.24 20.37 24.87
C LEU A 188 15.11 21.87 24.62
N LEU A 189 14.41 22.28 23.56
CA LEU A 189 14.20 23.68 23.24
C LEU A 189 13.31 24.38 24.26
N THR A 190 12.25 23.72 24.73
CA THR A 190 11.37 24.28 25.77
C THR A 190 12.11 24.46 27.09
N ILE A 191 12.93 23.48 27.50
CA ILE A 191 13.81 23.62 28.68
C ILE A 191 14.79 24.78 28.49
N PHE A 192 15.43 24.87 27.32
CA PHE A 192 16.37 25.95 27.00
C PHE A 192 15.71 27.33 27.08
N VAL A 193 14.54 27.50 26.42
CA VAL A 193 13.81 28.76 26.42
C VAL A 193 13.35 29.12 27.83
N ALA A 194 12.80 28.17 28.59
CA ALA A 194 12.38 28.39 29.96
C ALA A 194 13.55 28.84 30.85
N TYR A 195 14.71 28.19 30.75
CA TYR A 195 15.89 28.55 31.55
C TYR A 195 16.42 29.95 31.20
N PHE A 196 16.69 30.22 29.91
CA PHE A 196 17.35 31.46 29.49
C PHE A 196 16.43 32.69 29.53
N PHE A 197 15.14 32.53 29.23
CA PHE A 197 14.22 33.65 29.10
C PHE A 197 13.31 33.85 30.31
N VAL A 198 13.04 32.81 31.10
CA VAL A 198 12.20 32.91 32.30
C VAL A 198 13.07 32.82 33.55
N ILE A 199 13.69 31.66 33.83
CA ILE A 199 14.32 31.38 35.12
C ILE A 199 15.50 32.33 35.40
N LYS A 200 16.46 32.46 34.47
CA LYS A 200 17.68 33.27 34.68
C LYS A 200 17.38 34.77 34.87
N PRO A 201 16.56 35.44 34.04
CA PRO A 201 16.20 36.84 34.25
C PRO A 201 15.39 37.08 35.53
N LEU A 202 14.49 36.15 35.86
CA LEU A 202 13.67 36.26 37.06
C LEU A 202 14.53 36.13 38.32
N LYS A 203 15.45 35.15 38.37
CA LYS A 203 16.42 35.00 39.47
C LYS A 203 17.26 36.26 39.68
N SER A 204 17.75 36.86 38.59
CA SER A 204 18.52 38.11 38.66
C SER A 204 17.69 39.31 39.13
N SER A 205 16.41 39.38 38.76
CA SER A 205 15.53 40.50 39.16
C SER A 205 15.12 40.37 40.62
N PHE A 206 14.76 39.16 41.06
CA PHE A 206 14.46 38.88 42.46
C PHE A 206 15.67 39.06 43.38
N SER A 207 16.88 38.67 42.96
CA SER A 207 18.08 38.89 43.78
C SER A 207 18.36 40.38 44.01
N GLN A 208 18.12 41.23 42.99
CA GLN A 208 18.22 42.68 43.16
C GLN A 208 17.16 43.21 44.12
N LEU A 209 15.92 42.71 44.01
CA LEU A 209 14.81 43.15 44.86
C LEU A 209 15.03 42.74 46.34
N ILE A 210 15.50 41.52 46.57
CA ILE A 210 15.88 41.02 47.90
C ILE A 210 17.04 41.86 48.46
N ALA A 211 18.07 42.17 47.66
CA ALA A 211 19.18 43.00 48.09
C ALA A 211 18.74 44.42 48.49
N VAL A 212 17.79 45.02 47.76
CA VAL A 212 17.19 46.31 48.11
C VAL A 212 16.38 46.20 49.41
N ALA A 213 15.51 45.19 49.54
CA ALA A 213 14.71 44.99 50.75
C ALA A 213 15.59 44.75 52.00
N ASP A 214 16.69 44.02 51.84
CA ASP A 214 17.69 43.74 52.88
C ASP A 214 18.54 44.97 53.24
N ALA A 215 18.83 45.85 52.28
CA ALA A 215 19.46 47.14 52.56
C ALA A 215 18.52 48.08 53.34
N VAL A 216 17.25 48.15 52.92
CA VAL A 216 16.23 48.95 53.60
C VAL A 216 15.96 48.44 55.02
N SER A 217 15.89 47.12 55.24
CA SER A 217 15.70 46.55 56.57
C SER A 217 16.86 46.85 57.52
N ARG A 218 18.08 47.01 56.97
CA ARG A 218 19.27 47.49 57.69
C ARG A 218 19.36 49.01 57.81
N GLY A 219 18.36 49.76 57.32
CA GLY A 219 18.31 51.22 57.38
C GLY A 219 19.15 51.95 56.32
N ASP A 220 19.68 51.24 55.32
CA ASP A 220 20.41 51.83 54.20
C ASP A 220 19.46 52.15 53.04
N PHE A 221 19.08 53.43 52.94
CA PHE A 221 18.22 53.95 51.87
C PHE A 221 19.01 54.49 50.66
N SER A 222 20.35 54.41 50.66
CA SER A 222 21.17 54.95 49.57
C SER A 222 20.90 54.26 48.23
N ILE A 223 20.60 52.96 48.27
CA ILE A 223 20.38 52.10 47.10
C ILE A 223 19.10 52.44 46.33
N ILE A 224 18.14 53.14 46.95
CA ILE A 224 16.87 53.52 46.30
C ILE A 224 17.01 54.80 45.47
N LYS A 225 18.02 55.65 45.73
CA LYS A 225 18.11 56.98 45.12
C LYS A 225 18.62 57.00 43.67
N ASP A 226 19.21 55.91 43.17
CA ASP A 226 19.93 55.87 41.88
C ASP A 226 19.26 55.01 40.77
N LYS A 227 17.95 54.77 40.82
CA LYS A 227 17.23 54.05 39.76
C LYS A 227 15.98 54.75 39.25
#